data_AF-A0A2N1W4B0-F1
#
_entry.id   AF-A0A2N1W4B0-F1
#
_cell.length_a   1.000
_cell.length_b   1.000
_cell.length_c   1.000
_cell.angle_alpha   90.00
_cell.angle_beta   90.00
_cell.angle_gamma   90.00
#
_symmetry.space_group_name_H-M   'P 1'
#
loop_
_entity.id
_entity.type
_entity.pdbx_description
1 polymer ?
#
loop_
_entity_poly.entity_id
_entity_poly.type
_entity_poly.pdbx_seq_one_letter_code
_entity_poly.pdbx_strand_id
1 'polypeptide(L)'
;MRTRVDPKAFHERTMEFAAQYQVGEDRGMPIVQPPPGADVYLTALTYSWYPILQLEAGKEYILHLSSRDVNHGFSLYPLNINFQIIPGYDYALRVTPTEAGDFRIVCNEFCGIGHHAMVGRVIVIDSDGTPLADNSAAAVLREKAP
;
A
#
# COMPACT_ATOMS: atom_id res chain seq x y z
N MET A 1 -14.59 -2.17 -1.01
CA MET A 1 -15.44 -2.12 -2.23
C MET A 1 -14.60 -2.48 -3.44
N ARG A 2 -15.10 -3.31 -4.36
CA ARG A 2 -14.39 -3.68 -5.61
C ARG A 2 -15.10 -3.08 -6.81
N THR A 3 -14.41 -2.29 -7.61
CA THR A 3 -14.95 -1.70 -8.85
C THR A 3 -14.09 -2.05 -10.06
N ARG A 4 -14.61 -1.89 -11.28
CA ARG A 4 -13.85 -2.10 -12.51
C ARG A 4 -13.04 -0.84 -12.82
N VAL A 5 -11.81 -1.03 -13.29
CA VAL A 5 -10.93 0.07 -13.72
C VAL A 5 -10.05 -0.40 -14.87
N ASP A 6 -9.64 0.51 -15.75
CA ASP A 6 -8.58 0.22 -16.71
C ASP A 6 -7.22 0.18 -15.97
N PRO A 7 -6.39 -0.88 -16.14
CA PRO A 7 -5.11 -0.99 -15.42
C PRO A 7 -4.14 0.16 -15.67
N LYS A 8 -4.10 0.70 -16.90
CA LYS A 8 -3.21 1.81 -17.25
C LYS A 8 -3.70 3.10 -16.58
N ALA A 9 -4.99 3.38 -16.66
CA ALA A 9 -5.60 4.54 -16.02
C ALA A 9 -5.42 4.53 -14.49
N PHE A 10 -5.55 3.35 -13.84
CA PHE A 10 -5.28 3.25 -12.41
C PHE A 10 -3.83 3.59 -12.08
N HIS A 11 -2.88 3.03 -12.84
CA HIS A 11 -1.46 3.30 -12.60
C HIS A 11 -1.09 4.76 -12.85
N GLU A 12 -1.63 5.39 -13.90
CA GLU A 12 -1.45 6.82 -14.15
C GLU A 12 -1.93 7.67 -12.97
N ARG A 13 -3.09 7.35 -12.40
CA ARG A 13 -3.59 8.00 -11.18
C ARG A 13 -2.66 7.78 -9.99
N THR A 14 -2.11 6.58 -9.83
CA THR A 14 -1.10 6.32 -8.78
C THR A 14 0.16 7.17 -8.96
N MET A 15 0.62 7.36 -10.20
CA MET A 15 1.77 8.23 -10.49
C MET A 15 1.46 9.70 -10.17
N GLU A 16 0.28 10.20 -10.53
CA GLU A 16 -0.18 11.56 -10.19
C GLU A 16 -0.26 11.75 -8.67
N PHE A 17 -0.87 10.79 -7.97
CA PHE A 17 -0.93 10.74 -6.51
C PHE A 17 0.47 10.78 -5.89
N ALA A 18 1.39 9.95 -6.39
CA ALA A 18 2.75 9.89 -5.88
C ALA A 18 3.47 11.23 -6.09
N ALA A 19 3.36 11.83 -7.28
CA ALA A 19 3.96 13.13 -7.58
C ALA A 19 3.40 14.26 -6.70
N GLN A 20 2.10 14.22 -6.39
CA GLN A 20 1.44 15.24 -5.57
C GLN A 20 1.89 15.21 -4.10
N TYR A 21 2.07 14.01 -3.54
CA TYR A 21 2.29 13.82 -2.10
C TYR A 21 3.68 13.27 -1.75
N GLN A 22 4.63 13.34 -2.68
CA GLN A 22 6.00 12.89 -2.43
C GLN A 22 6.67 13.75 -1.34
N VAL A 23 7.19 13.10 -0.31
CA VAL A 23 7.95 13.72 0.79
C VAL A 23 9.40 13.25 0.85
N GLY A 24 9.75 12.21 0.10
CA GLY A 24 11.09 11.67 0.05
C GLY A 24 11.24 10.55 -0.97
N GLU A 25 12.34 9.80 -0.85
CA GLU A 25 12.64 8.67 -1.72
C GLU A 25 13.48 7.64 -0.95
N ASP A 26 13.27 6.35 -1.23
CA ASP A 26 14.12 5.25 -0.79
C ASP A 26 14.50 4.41 -2.02
N ARG A 27 15.79 4.45 -2.41
CA ARG A 27 16.35 3.65 -3.52
C ARG A 27 15.59 3.80 -4.85
N GLY A 28 15.24 5.03 -5.26
CA GLY A 28 14.47 5.27 -6.48
C GLY A 28 12.96 5.19 -6.30
N MET A 29 12.47 4.79 -5.12
CA MET A 29 11.04 4.66 -4.85
C MET A 29 10.52 5.86 -4.06
N PRO A 30 9.52 6.61 -4.56
CA PRO A 30 8.99 7.76 -3.85
C PRO A 30 8.33 7.32 -2.54
N ILE A 31 8.62 8.06 -1.48
CA ILE A 31 7.90 8.01 -0.20
C ILE A 31 6.81 9.05 -0.27
N VAL A 32 5.56 8.62 -0.11
CA VAL A 32 4.38 9.43 -0.37
C VAL A 32 3.55 9.56 0.91
N GLN A 33 3.35 10.79 1.39
CA GLN A 33 2.58 11.09 2.59
C GLN A 33 1.33 11.94 2.24
N PRO A 34 0.18 11.30 2.02
CA PRO A 34 -1.08 12.00 1.80
C PRO A 34 -1.68 12.51 3.12
N PRO A 35 -2.55 13.55 3.08
CA PRO A 35 -3.22 14.03 4.28
C PRO A 35 -4.23 13.01 4.82
N PRO A 36 -4.54 13.04 6.13
CA PRO A 36 -5.60 12.22 6.72
C PRO A 36 -6.94 12.36 5.99
N GLY A 37 -7.63 11.24 5.77
CA GLY A 37 -8.92 11.19 5.07
C GLY A 37 -8.84 11.13 3.55
N ALA A 38 -7.63 11.16 2.97
CA ALA A 38 -7.45 11.06 1.52
C ALA A 38 -7.66 9.64 0.97
N ASP A 39 -8.01 9.58 -0.31
CA ASP A 39 -7.82 8.38 -1.14
C ASP A 39 -6.32 8.19 -1.41
N VAL A 40 -5.82 7.00 -1.13
CA VAL A 40 -4.41 6.63 -1.28
C VAL A 40 -4.28 5.50 -2.29
N TYR A 41 -3.33 5.61 -3.22
CA TYR A 41 -3.24 4.71 -4.35
C TYR A 41 -1.97 3.88 -4.28
N LEU A 42 -2.10 2.57 -4.47
CA LEU A 42 -0.98 1.64 -4.55
C LEU A 42 -1.18 0.69 -5.74
N THR A 43 -0.18 0.64 -6.61
CA THR A 43 -0.17 -0.24 -7.79
C THR A 43 0.79 -1.39 -7.59
N ALA A 44 0.32 -2.60 -7.89
CA ALA A 44 1.16 -3.77 -8.07
C ALA A 44 1.67 -3.82 -9.53
N LEU A 45 2.98 -3.94 -9.68
CA LEU A 45 3.65 -4.25 -10.93
C LEU A 45 4.48 -5.53 -10.73
N THR A 46 4.85 -6.17 -11.81
CA THR A 46 5.74 -7.33 -11.79
C THR A 46 7.02 -6.97 -11.02
N TYR A 47 7.18 -7.61 -9.85
CA TYR A 47 8.31 -7.45 -8.93
C TYR A 47 8.38 -6.14 -8.14
N SER A 48 7.34 -5.29 -8.18
CA SER A 48 7.35 -4.02 -7.46
C SER A 48 5.97 -3.58 -6.96
N TRP A 49 5.96 -2.95 -5.79
CA TRP A 49 4.82 -2.18 -5.30
C TRP A 49 5.17 -0.70 -5.39
N TYR A 50 4.26 0.10 -5.96
CA TYR A 50 4.49 1.53 -6.18
C TYR A 50 3.31 2.34 -5.65
N PRO A 51 3.53 3.40 -4.83
CA PRO A 51 4.78 3.87 -4.23
C PRO A 51 5.04 3.28 -2.83
N ILE A 52 5.98 3.83 -2.05
CA ILE A 52 6.05 3.61 -0.60
C ILE A 52 5.05 4.56 0.06
N LEU A 53 4.06 4.01 0.75
CA LEU A 53 3.08 4.80 1.50
C LEU A 53 3.62 5.15 2.89
N GLN A 54 3.56 6.43 3.26
CA GLN A 54 3.79 6.92 4.62
C GLN A 54 2.48 7.46 5.19
N LEU A 55 1.90 6.77 6.17
CA LEU A 55 0.59 7.08 6.76
C LEU A 55 0.72 7.46 8.24
N GLU A 56 -0.22 8.23 8.77
CA GLU A 56 -0.28 8.55 10.20
C GLU A 56 -1.11 7.53 11.00
N ALA A 57 -0.61 7.15 12.17
CA ALA A 57 -1.34 6.33 13.13
C ALA A 57 -2.60 7.06 13.65
N GLY A 58 -3.68 6.30 13.83
CA GLY A 58 -4.99 6.78 14.27
C GLY A 58 -5.77 7.57 13.22
N LYS A 59 -5.27 7.69 11.99
CA LYS A 59 -5.93 8.42 10.90
C LYS A 59 -6.56 7.47 9.89
N GLU A 60 -7.72 7.86 9.36
CA GLU A 60 -8.45 7.07 8.37
C GLU A 60 -8.02 7.44 6.94
N TYR A 61 -7.95 6.45 6.06
CA TYR A 61 -7.67 6.58 4.63
C TYR A 61 -8.54 5.60 3.83
N ILE A 62 -8.72 5.87 2.54
CA ILE A 62 -9.24 4.87 1.59
C ILE A 62 -8.09 4.38 0.73
N LEU A 63 -7.63 3.16 0.99
CA LEU A 63 -6.58 2.50 0.23
C LEU A 63 -7.16 1.85 -1.03
N HIS A 64 -6.82 2.42 -2.17
CA HIS A 64 -7.08 1.89 -3.51
C HIS A 64 -5.90 1.04 -3.97
N LEU A 65 -6.20 -0.19 -4.36
CA LEU A 65 -5.22 -1.17 -4.83
C LEU A 65 -5.62 -1.70 -6.20
N SER A 66 -4.66 -1.81 -7.12
CA SER A 66 -4.88 -2.49 -8.40
C SER A 66 -3.58 -3.08 -8.93
N SER A 67 -3.71 -4.03 -9.84
CA SER A 67 -2.59 -4.58 -10.59
C SER A 67 -2.53 -3.99 -11.99
N ARG A 68 -1.33 -3.63 -12.42
CA ARG A 68 -1.06 -3.09 -13.76
C ARG A 68 -0.94 -4.18 -14.83
N ASP A 69 -0.59 -5.41 -14.45
CA ASP A 69 -0.13 -6.45 -15.37
C ASP A 69 -0.73 -7.83 -15.14
N VAL A 70 -0.37 -8.53 -14.06
CA VAL A 70 -0.75 -9.92 -13.76
C VAL A 70 -1.41 -10.03 -12.38
N ASN A 71 -1.92 -11.20 -12.02
CA ASN A 71 -2.40 -11.42 -10.66
C ASN A 71 -1.23 -11.32 -9.66
N HIS A 72 -1.45 -10.58 -8.57
CA HIS A 72 -0.52 -10.49 -7.45
C HIS A 72 -1.24 -10.82 -6.15
N GLY A 73 -0.49 -11.30 -5.18
CA GLY A 73 -0.98 -11.47 -3.83
C GLY A 73 -0.59 -10.25 -3.00
N PHE A 74 -1.50 -9.68 -2.22
CA PHE A 74 -1.19 -8.63 -1.27
C PHE A 74 -1.20 -9.26 0.13
N SER A 75 -0.03 -9.34 0.77
CA SER A 75 0.10 -9.73 2.17
C SER A 75 0.85 -8.66 2.96
N LEU A 76 0.27 -8.12 4.03
CA LEU A 76 0.90 -7.04 4.80
C LEU A 76 1.45 -7.55 6.14
N TYR A 77 2.75 -7.76 6.27
CA TYR A 77 3.37 -8.30 7.49
C TYR A 77 3.68 -7.21 8.54
N PRO A 78 3.49 -7.47 9.86
CA PRO A 78 3.07 -8.74 10.50
C PRO A 78 1.56 -8.98 10.57
N LEU A 79 0.77 -8.25 9.80
CA LEU A 79 -0.69 -8.34 9.85
C LEU A 79 -1.19 -9.54 9.05
N ASN A 80 -2.28 -10.16 9.52
CA ASN A 80 -2.89 -11.28 8.81
C ASN A 80 -3.86 -10.81 7.72
N ILE A 81 -3.44 -9.83 6.92
CA ILE A 81 -4.22 -9.27 5.80
C ILE A 81 -3.66 -9.89 4.53
N ASN A 82 -4.52 -10.60 3.81
CA ASN A 82 -4.13 -11.36 2.63
C ASN A 82 -5.29 -11.44 1.62
N PHE A 83 -5.07 -10.96 0.40
CA PHE A 83 -6.02 -11.08 -0.70
C PHE A 83 -5.34 -10.92 -2.07
N GLN A 84 -6.00 -11.39 -3.13
CA GLN A 84 -5.50 -11.29 -4.50
C GLN A 84 -5.87 -9.95 -5.15
N ILE A 85 -4.91 -9.37 -5.87
CA ILE A 85 -5.03 -8.15 -6.66
C ILE A 85 -4.94 -8.51 -8.14
N ILE A 86 -6.10 -8.51 -8.80
CA ILE A 86 -6.22 -8.91 -10.20
C ILE A 86 -6.31 -7.66 -11.08
N PRO A 87 -5.65 -7.62 -12.26
CA PRO A 87 -5.80 -6.52 -13.21
C PRO A 87 -7.27 -6.27 -13.60
N GLY A 88 -7.61 -5.00 -13.77
CA GLY A 88 -8.95 -4.58 -14.20
C GLY A 88 -9.92 -4.32 -13.03
N TYR A 89 -9.42 -4.38 -11.80
CA TYR A 89 -10.19 -4.10 -10.59
C TYR A 89 -9.47 -3.11 -9.68
N ASP A 90 -10.24 -2.17 -9.14
CA ASP A 90 -9.84 -1.28 -8.06
C ASP A 90 -10.46 -1.81 -6.76
N TYR A 91 -9.59 -2.16 -5.82
CA TYR A 91 -9.94 -2.62 -4.48
C TYR A 91 -9.77 -1.45 -3.51
N ALA A 92 -10.89 -0.85 -3.11
CA ALA A 92 -10.92 0.23 -2.14
C ALA A 92 -11.18 -0.31 -0.73
N LEU A 93 -10.23 -0.12 0.17
CA LEU A 93 -10.27 -0.55 1.57
C LEU A 93 -10.22 0.67 2.48
N ARG A 94 -11.18 0.77 3.41
CA ARG A 94 -11.07 1.77 4.48
C ARG A 94 -10.07 1.26 5.50
N VAL A 95 -9.00 2.02 5.72
CA VAL A 95 -7.91 1.64 6.61
C VAL A 95 -7.69 2.70 7.68
N THR A 96 -7.38 2.26 8.90
CA THR A 96 -6.96 3.11 10.00
C THR A 96 -5.75 2.45 10.65
N PRO A 97 -4.51 2.82 10.27
CA PRO A 97 -3.31 2.32 10.94
C PRO A 97 -3.37 2.66 12.42
N THR A 98 -3.15 1.69 13.31
CA THR A 98 -3.25 1.91 14.76
C THR A 98 -1.90 2.00 15.46
N GLU A 99 -0.82 1.56 14.80
CA GLU A 99 0.52 1.51 15.38
C GLU A 99 1.53 2.00 14.34
N ALA A 100 2.47 2.84 14.78
CA ALA A 100 3.61 3.23 13.97
C ALA A 100 4.59 2.06 13.77
N GLY A 101 5.27 2.05 12.62
CA GLY A 101 6.18 0.98 12.22
C GLY A 101 6.45 0.90 10.72
N ASP A 102 7.34 0.00 10.31
CA ASP A 102 7.68 -0.26 8.90
C ASP A 102 7.12 -1.60 8.44
N PHE A 103 5.92 -1.58 7.86
CA PHE A 103 5.22 -2.77 7.42
C PHE A 103 5.69 -3.21 6.03
N ARG A 104 5.73 -4.52 5.82
CA ARG A 104 6.19 -5.10 4.54
C ARG A 104 5.02 -5.69 3.77
N ILE A 105 4.89 -5.28 2.52
CA ILE A 105 3.96 -5.90 1.59
C ILE A 105 4.70 -7.02 0.88
N VAL A 106 4.24 -8.26 1.02
CA VAL A 106 4.82 -9.44 0.39
C VAL A 106 3.85 -9.94 -0.68
N CYS A 107 4.38 -10.21 -1.87
CA CYS A 107 3.61 -10.94 -2.87
C CYS A 107 3.58 -12.43 -2.49
N ASN A 108 2.39 -12.99 -2.32
CA ASN A 108 2.18 -14.40 -1.96
C ASN A 108 1.41 -15.21 -3.02
N GLU A 109 1.21 -14.63 -4.21
CA GLU A 109 0.67 -15.31 -5.40
C GLU A 109 1.73 -15.32 -6.51
N PHE A 110 2.04 -16.50 -7.06
CA PHE A 110 3.15 -16.63 -8.03
C PHE A 110 2.90 -15.77 -9.28
N CYS A 111 3.68 -14.70 -9.41
CA CYS A 111 3.57 -13.72 -10.50
C CYS A 111 4.78 -13.74 -11.47
N GLY A 112 5.70 -14.70 -11.31
CA GLY A 112 6.87 -14.90 -12.17
C GLY A 112 8.16 -15.18 -11.39
N ILE A 113 9.30 -15.25 -12.09
CA ILE A 113 10.59 -15.68 -11.49
C ILE A 113 11.08 -14.79 -10.34
N GLY A 114 10.79 -13.48 -10.39
CA GLY A 114 11.13 -12.51 -9.37
C GLY A 114 10.11 -12.41 -8.23
N HIS A 115 9.08 -13.28 -8.20
CA HIS A 115 7.97 -13.23 -7.25
C HIS A 115 8.42 -13.11 -5.79
N HIS A 116 9.39 -13.91 -5.38
CA HIS A 116 9.91 -13.95 -4.00
C HIS A 116 10.63 -12.65 -3.57
N ALA A 117 11.07 -11.83 -4.53
CA ALA A 117 11.74 -10.55 -4.28
C ALA A 117 10.76 -9.36 -4.29
N MET A 118 9.48 -9.59 -4.61
CA MET A 118 8.46 -8.55 -4.70
C MET A 118 8.01 -8.10 -3.31
N VAL A 119 8.78 -7.19 -2.72
CA VAL A 119 8.52 -6.63 -1.39
C VAL A 119 8.30 -5.12 -1.46
N GLY A 120 7.16 -4.67 -0.96
CA GLY A 120 6.80 -3.26 -0.80
C GLY A 120 6.91 -2.81 0.66
N ARG A 121 6.72 -1.51 0.89
CA ARG A 121 6.75 -0.91 2.23
C ARG A 121 5.55 -0.01 2.47
N VAL A 122 5.03 -0.06 3.69
CA VAL A 122 4.10 0.93 4.24
C VAL A 122 4.68 1.39 5.57
N ILE A 123 5.02 2.67 5.65
CA ILE A 123 5.55 3.31 6.85
C ILE A 123 4.37 3.94 7.58
N VAL A 124 4.22 3.66 8.86
CA VAL A 124 3.26 4.35 9.72
C VAL A 124 4.04 5.18 10.73
N ILE A 125 3.75 6.48 10.78
CA ILE A 125 4.35 7.44 11.70
C ILE A 125 3.37 7.80 12.81
N ASP A 126 3.91 8.09 13.99
CA ASP A 126 3.12 8.64 15.10
C ASP A 126 2.88 10.15 14.93
N SER A 127 2.11 10.73 15.85
CA SER A 127 1.73 12.15 15.86
C SER A 127 2.92 13.12 15.79
N ASP A 128 4.08 12.68 16.27
CA ASP A 128 5.32 13.47 16.34
C ASP A 128 6.22 13.27 15.09
N GLY A 129 5.76 12.53 14.08
CA GLY A 129 6.45 12.36 12.80
C GLY A 129 7.70 11.46 12.83
N THR A 130 7.94 10.76 13.93
CA THR A 130 9.08 9.85 14.08
C THR A 130 8.69 8.43 13.62
N PRO A 131 9.42 7.79 12.69
CA PRO A 131 9.28 6.35 12.43
C PRO A 131 9.77 5.59 13.67
N LEU A 132 8.91 4.80 14.31
CA LEU A 132 9.35 3.95 15.43
C LEU A 132 10.35 2.90 14.92
N ALA A 133 11.42 2.70 15.68
CA ALA A 133 12.38 1.64 15.46
C ALA A 133 11.73 0.25 15.65
N ASP A 134 12.19 -0.69 14.82
CA ASP A 134 12.01 -2.15 14.89
C ASP A 134 10.70 -2.75 15.45
N ASN A 135 9.86 -3.15 14.49
CA ASN A 135 8.60 -3.87 14.63
C ASN A 135 8.66 -5.09 15.58
N SER A 136 7.98 -5.03 16.72
CA SER A 136 7.69 -6.21 17.55
C SER A 136 6.31 -6.21 18.25
N ALA A 137 5.41 -5.29 17.89
CA ALA A 137 4.01 -5.31 18.34
C ALA A 137 3.04 -5.21 17.15
N ALA A 138 1.88 -5.82 17.29
CA ALA A 138 0.98 -6.21 16.20
C ALA A 138 -0.09 -5.16 15.91
N ALA A 139 -0.02 -4.51 14.75
CA ALA A 139 -1.02 -3.51 14.35
C ALA A 139 -2.40 -4.12 14.01
N VAL A 140 -3.45 -3.31 14.11
CA VAL A 140 -4.80 -3.68 13.68
C VAL A 140 -5.24 -2.67 12.63
N LEU A 141 -5.10 -3.00 11.34
CA LEU A 141 -5.92 -2.33 10.33
C LEU A 141 -7.35 -2.86 10.52
N ARG A 142 -8.22 -2.04 11.10
CA ARG A 142 -9.65 -2.36 11.18
C ARG A 142 -10.28 -2.09 9.83
N GLU A 143 -10.55 -3.14 9.07
CA GLU A 143 -11.49 -3.05 7.95
C GLU A 143 -12.89 -2.89 8.52
N LYS A 144 -13.50 -1.71 8.37
CA LYS A 144 -14.94 -1.59 8.60
C LYS A 144 -15.65 -2.11 7.35
N ALA A 145 -16.34 -3.24 7.51
CA ALA A 145 -17.32 -3.72 6.53
C ALA A 145 -18.36 -2.61 6.24
N PRO A 146 -18.90 -2.53 5.02
CA PRO A 146 -19.86 -1.50 4.62
C PRO A 146 -21.14 -1.50 5.47
#